data_AF-F5RDU9-F1
#
_entry.id   AF-F5RDU9-F1
#
_cell.length_a   1.000
_cell.length_b   1.000
_cell.length_c   1.000
_cell.angle_alpha   90.00
_cell.angle_beta   90.00
_cell.angle_gamma   90.00
#
_symmetry.space_group_name_H-M   'P 1'
#
loop_
_entity.id
_entity.type
_entity.pdbx_description
1 polymer ?
#
loop_
_entity_poly.entity_id
_entity_poly.type
_entity_poly.pdbx_seq_one_letter_code
_entity_poly.pdbx_strand_id
1 'polypeptide(L)'
;MIRLFQFPPAMGLPNASGFCLKLETWLRMAGLPYENVYTMNLGRAPKGKLPFIIDDGTTLADSSFIIDHLTKRHGVTLDDHLDRGERAQSLLLQRTLEEHAYWCVLYFRWADDRFWPATHEAFFAGMGAPYKWFVPKLARQGMVKQVKAAGIGRHSADEITALGMRDIDAIATVLGDKPFLFGEPSSVDASAYGMLANVVFVDLDLPFKTLIERDYPSLVRYCERMRDVYWRS
;
A
#
# COMPACT_ATOMS: atom_id res chain seq x y z
N MET A 1 -22.89 -8.06 -3.41
CA MET A 1 -21.90 -8.03 -2.29
C MET A 1 -20.51 -7.98 -2.92
N ILE A 2 -19.67 -7.04 -2.49
CA ILE A 2 -18.34 -6.84 -3.08
C ILE A 2 -17.43 -7.98 -2.66
N ARG A 3 -16.80 -8.67 -3.62
CA ARG A 3 -15.76 -9.67 -3.34
C ARG A 3 -14.40 -9.07 -3.64
N LEU A 4 -13.59 -8.86 -2.60
CA LEU A 4 -12.25 -8.28 -2.68
C LEU A 4 -11.20 -9.39 -2.83
N PHE A 5 -10.55 -9.45 -3.99
CA PHE A 5 -9.45 -10.37 -4.25
C PHE A 5 -8.13 -9.69 -3.94
N GLN A 6 -7.38 -10.26 -2.99
CA GLN A 6 -6.11 -9.70 -2.52
C GLN A 6 -5.19 -10.76 -1.91
N PHE A 7 -3.97 -10.37 -1.55
CA PHE A 7 -3.05 -11.26 -0.82
C PHE A 7 -3.55 -11.55 0.61
N PRO A 8 -3.21 -12.69 1.21
CA PRO A 8 -3.45 -12.93 2.63
C PRO A 8 -2.59 -12.01 3.52
N PRO A 9 -2.94 -11.88 4.82
CA PRO A 9 -2.09 -11.21 5.81
C PRO A 9 -0.68 -11.79 5.86
N ALA A 10 0.33 -10.92 6.03
CA ALA A 10 1.73 -11.31 6.09
C ALA A 10 2.56 -10.19 6.76
N MET A 11 3.74 -10.55 7.28
CA MET A 11 4.71 -9.60 7.87
C MET A 11 4.12 -8.71 8.99
N GLY A 12 3.21 -9.25 9.81
CA GLY A 12 2.53 -8.51 10.87
C GLY A 12 1.45 -7.52 10.38
N LEU A 13 1.13 -7.52 9.09
CA LEU A 13 0.18 -6.60 8.47
C LEU A 13 -1.09 -7.33 7.99
N PRO A 14 -2.25 -6.63 7.94
CA PRO A 14 -3.43 -7.15 7.26
C PRO A 14 -3.16 -7.43 5.77
N ASN A 15 -2.26 -6.66 5.15
CA ASN A 15 -1.73 -6.95 3.82
C ASN A 15 -0.34 -6.33 3.60
N ALA A 16 0.61 -7.13 3.11
CA ALA A 16 1.96 -6.68 2.74
C ALA A 16 2.01 -5.95 1.37
N SER A 17 0.90 -5.86 0.64
CA SER A 17 0.73 -4.98 -0.51
C SER A 17 0.01 -3.70 -0.10
N GLY A 18 0.67 -2.55 -0.28
CA GLY A 18 0.08 -1.27 0.06
C GLY A 18 -1.19 -0.96 -0.74
N PHE A 19 -1.29 -1.44 -1.99
CA PHE A 19 -2.49 -1.26 -2.81
C PHE A 19 -3.67 -2.10 -2.32
N CYS A 20 -3.39 -3.32 -1.85
CA CYS A 20 -4.43 -4.18 -1.25
C CYS A 20 -4.90 -3.57 0.07
N LEU A 21 -3.96 -3.14 0.92
CA LEU A 21 -4.27 -2.49 2.19
C LEU A 21 -5.03 -1.16 2.00
N LYS A 22 -4.66 -0.36 0.99
CA LYS A 22 -5.38 0.85 0.57
C LYS A 22 -6.84 0.54 0.27
N LEU A 23 -7.10 -0.41 -0.61
CA LEU A 23 -8.46 -0.70 -1.05
C LEU A 23 -9.33 -1.25 0.09
N GLU A 24 -8.80 -2.16 0.90
CA GLU A 24 -9.53 -2.68 2.05
C GLU A 24 -9.80 -1.59 3.10
N THR A 25 -8.81 -0.72 3.35
CA THR A 25 -9.00 0.43 4.25
C THR A 25 -10.10 1.36 3.72
N TRP A 26 -10.10 1.66 2.42
CA TRP A 26 -11.12 2.50 1.81
C TRP A 26 -12.52 1.89 1.92
N LEU A 27 -12.68 0.57 1.68
CA LEU A 27 -13.96 -0.13 1.85
C LEU A 27 -14.49 -0.02 3.28
N ARG A 28 -13.59 -0.17 4.27
CA ARG A 28 -13.91 0.01 5.71
C ARG A 28 -14.31 1.44 6.02
N MET A 29 -13.58 2.43 5.52
CA MET A 29 -13.90 3.86 5.68
C MET A 29 -15.27 4.21 5.07
N ALA A 30 -15.58 3.65 3.90
CA ALA A 30 -16.85 3.85 3.22
C ALA A 30 -18.02 3.06 3.84
N GLY A 31 -17.76 2.20 4.84
CA GLY A 31 -18.79 1.36 5.46
C GLY A 31 -19.42 0.34 4.50
N LEU A 32 -18.73 -0.01 3.40
CA LEU A 32 -19.26 -0.92 2.40
C LEU A 32 -19.01 -2.38 2.81
N PRO A 33 -20.03 -3.26 2.83
CA PRO A 33 -19.83 -4.67 3.14
C PRO A 33 -19.09 -5.38 2.01
N TYR A 34 -18.04 -6.12 2.36
CA TYR A 34 -17.24 -6.90 1.43
C TYR A 34 -16.81 -8.25 2.00
N GLU A 35 -16.45 -9.17 1.11
CA GLU A 35 -15.88 -10.47 1.44
C GLU A 35 -14.44 -10.54 0.91
N ASN A 36 -13.50 -10.95 1.76
CA ASN A 36 -12.12 -11.19 1.35
C ASN A 36 -11.97 -12.55 0.66
N VAL A 37 -11.40 -12.53 -0.55
CA VAL A 37 -10.99 -13.73 -1.29
C VAL A 37 -9.47 -13.71 -1.45
N TYR A 38 -8.78 -14.37 -0.52
CA TYR A 38 -7.33 -14.40 -0.52
C TYR A 38 -6.76 -15.28 -1.64
N THR A 39 -5.76 -14.78 -2.36
CA THR A 39 -5.11 -15.51 -3.45
C THR A 39 -3.65 -15.09 -3.61
N MET A 40 -2.80 -16.08 -3.92
CA MET A 40 -1.42 -15.87 -4.37
C MET A 40 -1.29 -15.97 -5.90
N ASN A 41 -2.38 -16.29 -6.61
CA ASN A 41 -2.37 -16.54 -8.04
C ASN A 41 -2.70 -15.27 -8.84
N LEU A 42 -1.64 -14.61 -9.34
CA LEU A 42 -1.75 -13.43 -10.19
C LEU A 42 -2.16 -13.74 -11.64
N GLY A 43 -2.04 -14.99 -12.11
CA GLY A 43 -2.35 -15.37 -13.49
C GLY A 43 -3.84 -15.26 -13.83
N ARG A 44 -4.71 -15.26 -12.82
CA ARG A 44 -6.16 -15.02 -12.97
C ARG A 44 -6.58 -13.60 -12.58
N ALA A 45 -5.65 -12.79 -12.08
CA ALA A 45 -5.94 -11.42 -11.71
C ALA A 45 -6.00 -10.55 -12.98
N PRO A 46 -7.03 -9.71 -13.17
CA PRO A 46 -7.05 -8.77 -14.28
C PRO A 46 -5.83 -7.85 -14.19
N LYS A 47 -5.22 -7.53 -15.34
CA LYS A 47 -3.94 -6.80 -15.44
C LYS A 47 -2.75 -7.48 -14.74
N GLY A 48 -2.89 -8.72 -14.27
CA GLY A 48 -1.82 -9.46 -13.59
C GLY A 48 -1.42 -8.89 -12.22
N LYS A 49 -2.32 -8.14 -11.56
CA LYS A 49 -2.05 -7.44 -10.29
C LYS A 49 -3.23 -7.58 -9.32
N LEU A 50 -2.91 -7.55 -8.03
CA LEU A 50 -3.89 -7.40 -6.95
C LEU A 50 -3.77 -5.99 -6.35
N PRO A 51 -4.85 -5.41 -5.81
CA PRO A 51 -6.17 -6.03 -5.66
C PRO A 51 -7.05 -5.88 -6.90
N PHE A 52 -8.09 -6.71 -6.97
CA PHE A 52 -9.24 -6.51 -7.85
C PHE A 52 -10.53 -6.87 -7.10
N ILE A 53 -11.68 -6.46 -7.63
CA ILE A 53 -12.99 -6.82 -7.08
C ILE A 53 -13.87 -7.50 -8.11
N ILE A 54 -14.85 -8.25 -7.60
CA ILE A 54 -16.08 -8.56 -8.33
C ILE A 54 -17.23 -7.88 -7.60
N ASP A 55 -17.95 -7.02 -8.31
CA ASP A 55 -19.11 -6.29 -7.79
C ASP A 55 -20.31 -6.48 -8.72
N ASP A 56 -21.28 -7.27 -8.24
CA ASP A 56 -22.45 -7.75 -8.99
C ASP A 56 -22.11 -8.23 -10.41
N GLY A 57 -21.13 -9.15 -10.49
CA GLY A 57 -20.68 -9.75 -11.75
C GLY A 57 -19.67 -8.90 -12.55
N THR A 58 -19.49 -7.62 -12.19
CA THR A 58 -18.51 -6.75 -12.85
C THR A 58 -17.14 -6.94 -12.22
N THR A 59 -16.14 -7.33 -13.02
CA THR A 59 -14.76 -7.47 -12.55
C THR A 59 -14.00 -6.17 -12.80
N LEU A 60 -13.41 -5.58 -11.76
CA LEU A 60 -12.66 -4.33 -11.83
C LEU A 60 -11.30 -4.49 -11.15
N ALA A 61 -10.25 -4.04 -11.81
CA ALA A 61 -8.88 -4.05 -11.29
C ALA A 61 -8.29 -2.64 -11.29
N ASP A 62 -7.23 -2.46 -10.49
CA ASP A 62 -6.65 -1.16 -10.10
C ASP A 62 -7.42 -0.50 -8.95
N SER A 63 -6.74 -0.29 -7.82
CA SER A 63 -7.36 0.26 -6.61
C SER A 63 -8.04 1.61 -6.82
N SER A 64 -7.51 2.49 -7.69
CA SER A 64 -8.08 3.83 -7.89
C SER A 64 -9.32 3.76 -8.78
N PHE A 65 -9.29 2.97 -9.86
CA PHE A 65 -10.49 2.76 -10.68
C PHE A 65 -11.61 2.03 -9.93
N ILE A 66 -11.24 1.12 -9.03
CA ILE A 66 -12.21 0.45 -8.16
C ILE A 66 -12.87 1.45 -7.21
N ILE A 67 -12.08 2.29 -6.53
CA ILE A 67 -12.59 3.33 -5.64
C ILE A 67 -13.52 4.27 -6.41
N ASP A 68 -13.10 4.78 -7.57
CA ASP A 68 -13.93 5.66 -8.41
C ASP A 68 -15.28 5.02 -8.80
N HIS A 69 -15.27 3.72 -9.14
CA HIS A 69 -16.48 2.99 -9.48
C HIS A 69 -17.41 2.86 -8.27
N LEU A 70 -16.89 2.41 -7.13
CA LEU A 70 -17.68 2.19 -5.93
C LEU A 70 -18.21 3.50 -5.33
N THR A 71 -17.43 4.57 -5.39
CA THR A 71 -17.86 5.92 -5.02
C THR A 71 -19.11 6.32 -5.78
N LYS A 72 -19.08 6.19 -7.12
CA LYS A 72 -20.22 6.55 -7.99
C LYS A 72 -21.40 5.61 -7.80
N ARG A 73 -21.15 4.30 -7.65
CA ARG A 73 -22.19 3.28 -7.53
C ARG A 73 -22.95 3.35 -6.21
N HIS A 74 -22.24 3.61 -5.11
CA HIS A 74 -22.81 3.57 -3.76
C HIS A 74 -23.00 4.95 -3.13
N GLY A 75 -22.68 6.04 -3.83
CA GLY A 75 -22.83 7.41 -3.33
C GLY A 75 -21.93 7.69 -2.12
N VAL A 76 -20.70 7.19 -2.13
CA VAL A 76 -19.73 7.43 -1.05
C VAL A 76 -19.26 8.87 -1.07
N THR A 77 -19.27 9.55 0.08
CA THR A 77 -19.03 11.00 0.21
C THR A 77 -17.72 11.33 0.94
N LEU A 78 -16.77 10.39 1.02
CA LEU A 78 -15.51 10.56 1.78
C LEU A 78 -14.72 11.81 1.39
N ASP A 79 -14.80 12.23 0.13
CA ASP A 79 -14.03 13.38 -0.38
C ASP A 79 -14.88 14.66 -0.51
N ASP A 80 -16.16 14.65 -0.14
CA ASP A 80 -17.09 15.77 -0.41
C ASP A 80 -16.73 17.05 0.36
N HIS A 81 -16.06 16.91 1.51
CA HIS A 81 -15.57 18.03 2.30
C HIS A 81 -14.33 18.71 1.69
N LEU A 82 -13.65 18.07 0.74
CA LEU A 82 -12.42 18.59 0.14
C LEU A 82 -12.72 19.67 -0.91
N ASP A 83 -12.07 20.82 -0.76
CA ASP A 83 -12.09 21.86 -1.78
C ASP A 83 -11.26 21.49 -3.03
N ARG A 84 -11.26 22.37 -4.05
CA ARG A 84 -10.52 22.11 -5.29
C ARG A 84 -9.00 22.01 -5.08
N GLY A 85 -8.45 22.81 -4.17
CA GLY A 85 -7.03 22.81 -3.83
C GLY A 85 -6.63 21.55 -3.08
N GLU A 86 -7.43 21.14 -2.10
CA GLU A 86 -7.23 19.91 -1.32
C GLU A 86 -7.38 18.68 -2.19
N ARG A 87 -8.33 18.65 -3.13
CA ARG A 87 -8.42 17.56 -4.13
C ARG A 87 -7.18 17.47 -5.03
N ALA A 88 -6.60 18.60 -5.41
CA ALA A 88 -5.35 18.62 -6.17
C ALA A 88 -4.18 18.11 -5.32
N GLN A 89 -4.07 18.56 -4.07
CA GLN A 89 -3.04 18.11 -3.14
C GLN A 89 -3.18 16.62 -2.78
N SER A 90 -4.41 16.13 -2.64
CA SER A 90 -4.77 14.73 -2.45
C SER A 90 -4.21 13.85 -3.58
N LEU A 91 -4.39 14.27 -4.84
CA LEU A 91 -3.80 13.58 -5.99
C LEU A 91 -2.27 13.59 -5.95
N LEU A 92 -1.65 14.71 -5.59
CA LEU A 92 -0.19 14.80 -5.49
C LEU A 92 0.36 13.87 -4.40
N LEU A 93 -0.25 13.87 -3.22
CA LEU A 93 0.10 12.95 -2.13
C LEU A 93 -0.04 11.50 -2.56
N GLN A 94 -1.16 11.16 -3.22
CA GLN A 94 -1.39 9.83 -3.76
C GLN A 94 -0.27 9.42 -4.72
N ARG A 95 0.16 10.30 -5.63
CA ARG A 95 1.26 10.01 -6.58
C ARG A 95 2.59 9.87 -5.85
N THR A 96 2.90 10.72 -4.88
CA THR A 96 4.12 10.59 -4.08
C THR A 96 4.18 9.25 -3.36
N LEU A 97 3.08 8.86 -2.70
CA LEU A 97 2.96 7.59 -1.97
C LEU A 97 3.05 6.37 -2.90
N GLU A 98 2.27 6.37 -3.98
CA GLU A 98 2.04 5.18 -4.83
C GLU A 98 3.08 5.02 -5.95
N GLU A 99 3.68 6.12 -6.42
CA GLU A 99 4.55 6.13 -7.61
C GLU A 99 6.01 6.49 -7.30
N HIS A 100 6.35 6.88 -6.07
CA HIS A 100 7.74 7.13 -5.66
C HIS A 100 8.11 6.41 -4.36
N ALA A 101 7.47 6.75 -3.24
CA ALA A 101 7.75 6.14 -1.93
C ALA A 101 7.57 4.61 -1.95
N TYR A 102 6.55 4.13 -2.65
CA TYR A 102 6.31 2.70 -2.89
C TYR A 102 7.53 1.97 -3.49
N TRP A 103 8.20 2.57 -4.48
CA TRP A 103 9.36 1.94 -5.12
C TRP A 103 10.58 1.92 -4.21
N CYS A 104 10.73 2.92 -3.33
CA CYS A 104 11.76 2.93 -2.28
C CYS A 104 11.58 1.73 -1.33
N VAL A 105 10.34 1.44 -0.90
CA VAL A 105 10.05 0.27 -0.06
C VAL A 105 10.27 -1.05 -0.81
N LEU A 106 9.83 -1.13 -2.06
CA LEU A 106 10.01 -2.34 -2.87
C LEU A 106 11.48 -2.66 -3.15
N TYR A 107 12.34 -1.65 -3.31
CA TYR A 107 13.77 -1.86 -3.43
C TYR A 107 14.29 -2.71 -2.27
N PHE A 108 14.03 -2.30 -1.03
CA PHE A 108 14.49 -3.04 0.13
C PHE A 108 13.86 -4.43 0.19
N ARG A 109 12.54 -4.54 0.02
CA ARG A 109 11.86 -5.85 0.12
C ARG A 109 12.28 -6.86 -0.96
N TRP A 110 12.67 -6.43 -2.16
CA TRP A 110 12.90 -7.34 -3.30
C TRP A 110 14.32 -7.34 -3.86
N ALA A 111 15.00 -6.19 -3.87
CA ALA A 111 16.32 -6.05 -4.46
C ALA A 111 17.43 -6.27 -3.41
N ASP A 112 17.24 -5.78 -2.20
CA ASP A 112 18.22 -5.92 -1.13
C ASP A 112 18.22 -7.35 -0.54
N ASP A 113 19.38 -8.02 -0.60
CA ASP A 113 19.54 -9.39 -0.12
C ASP A 113 19.28 -9.55 1.39
N ARG A 114 19.43 -8.46 2.17
CA ARG A 114 19.19 -8.49 3.62
C ARG A 114 17.72 -8.73 3.96
N PHE A 115 16.80 -8.20 3.16
CA PHE A 115 15.36 -8.26 3.43
C PHE A 115 14.62 -9.26 2.55
N TRP A 116 15.24 -9.72 1.46
CA TRP A 116 14.66 -10.73 0.57
C TRP A 116 14.14 -11.99 1.30
N PRO A 117 14.82 -12.57 2.31
CA PRO A 117 14.33 -13.78 2.99
C PRO A 117 12.92 -13.63 3.56
N ALA A 118 12.60 -12.48 4.16
CA ALA A 118 11.27 -12.25 4.71
C ALA A 118 10.20 -12.06 3.61
N THR A 119 10.53 -11.36 2.53
CA THR A 119 9.65 -11.28 1.35
C THR A 119 9.45 -12.64 0.70
N HIS A 120 10.50 -13.45 0.64
CA HIS A 120 10.41 -14.81 0.15
C HIS A 120 9.43 -15.63 1.00
N GLU A 121 9.59 -15.59 2.32
CA GLU A 121 8.72 -16.30 3.26
C GLU A 121 7.25 -15.88 3.09
N ALA A 122 6.99 -14.56 3.14
CA ALA A 122 5.65 -14.00 3.06
C ALA A 122 4.89 -14.37 1.76
N PHE A 123 5.57 -14.40 0.62
CA PHE A 123 4.91 -14.57 -0.67
C PHE A 123 5.06 -15.97 -1.28
N PHE A 124 6.01 -16.78 -0.82
CA PHE A 124 6.37 -18.03 -1.51
C PHE A 124 6.52 -19.26 -0.61
N ALA A 125 6.50 -19.14 0.73
CA ALA A 125 6.67 -20.29 1.63
C ALA A 125 5.62 -21.39 1.41
N GLY A 126 4.37 -21.00 1.17
CA GLY A 126 3.26 -21.93 0.88
C GLY A 126 3.29 -22.56 -0.51
N MET A 127 4.30 -22.27 -1.34
CA MET A 127 4.33 -22.73 -2.74
C MET A 127 4.78 -24.19 -2.85
N GLY A 128 3.97 -25.01 -3.53
CA GLY A 128 4.29 -26.39 -3.83
C GLY A 128 5.34 -26.57 -4.94
N ALA A 129 5.93 -27.75 -5.00
CA ALA A 129 6.72 -28.17 -6.16
C ALA A 129 5.81 -28.40 -7.39
N PRO A 130 6.30 -28.16 -8.62
CA PRO A 130 7.66 -27.71 -8.96
C PRO A 130 7.83 -26.18 -8.91
N TYR A 131 6.74 -25.42 -8.76
CA TYR A 131 6.72 -23.96 -8.87
C TYR A 131 7.70 -23.25 -7.92
N LYS A 132 7.84 -23.76 -6.68
CA LYS A 132 8.75 -23.18 -5.67
C LYS A 132 10.21 -23.11 -6.10
N TRP A 133 10.64 -23.90 -7.09
CA TRP A 133 12.03 -23.93 -7.55
C TRP A 133 12.39 -22.81 -8.52
N PHE A 134 11.40 -22.22 -9.22
CA PHE A 134 11.65 -21.22 -10.25
C PHE A 134 10.85 -19.93 -10.07
N VAL A 135 9.61 -20.00 -9.58
CA VAL A 135 8.73 -18.83 -9.45
C VAL A 135 9.31 -17.76 -8.53
N PRO A 136 9.86 -18.06 -7.32
CA PRO A 136 10.41 -17.02 -6.45
C PRO A 136 11.56 -16.26 -7.12
N LYS A 137 12.47 -16.98 -7.79
CA LYS A 137 13.61 -16.39 -8.51
C LYS A 137 13.13 -15.50 -9.67
N LEU A 138 12.20 -15.99 -10.49
CA LEU A 138 11.66 -15.22 -11.62
C LEU A 138 10.88 -13.99 -11.15
N ALA A 139 10.06 -14.12 -10.11
CA ALA A 139 9.32 -13.02 -9.52
C ALA A 139 10.28 -11.96 -8.95
N ARG A 140 11.32 -12.37 -8.22
CA ARG A 140 12.35 -11.48 -7.69
C ARG A 140 13.04 -10.71 -8.81
N GLN A 141 13.53 -11.41 -9.83
CA GLN A 141 14.19 -10.78 -10.98
C GLN A 141 13.26 -9.80 -11.70
N GLY A 142 11.99 -10.16 -11.89
CA GLY A 142 10.98 -9.29 -12.48
C GLY A 142 10.71 -8.04 -11.66
N MET A 143 10.70 -8.15 -10.33
CA MET A 143 10.51 -7.00 -9.44
C MET A 143 11.73 -6.09 -9.42
N VAL A 144 12.94 -6.65 -9.31
CA VAL A 144 14.19 -5.87 -9.38
C VAL A 144 14.29 -5.11 -10.70
N LYS A 145 13.87 -5.71 -11.82
CA LYS A 145 13.80 -5.02 -13.12
C LYS A 145 12.79 -3.86 -13.09
N GLN A 146 11.63 -4.02 -12.47
CA GLN A 146 10.63 -2.95 -12.32
C GLN A 146 11.14 -1.81 -11.43
N VAL A 147 11.72 -2.12 -10.27
CA VAL A 147 12.32 -1.12 -9.37
C VAL A 147 13.42 -0.33 -10.10
N LYS A 148 14.25 -1.01 -10.90
CA LYS A 148 15.22 -0.32 -11.76
C LYS A 148 14.54 0.52 -12.83
N ALA A 149 13.51 0.01 -13.52
CA ALA A 149 12.79 0.75 -14.56
C ALA A 149 12.15 2.04 -14.01
N ALA A 150 11.62 2.01 -12.79
CA ALA A 150 11.04 3.14 -12.07
C ALA A 150 12.06 4.22 -11.65
N GLY A 151 13.37 4.02 -11.88
CA GLY A 151 14.41 4.98 -11.51
C GLY A 151 15.08 4.63 -10.19
N ILE A 152 14.30 4.27 -9.16
CA ILE A 152 14.78 4.02 -7.79
C ILE A 152 15.93 2.99 -7.74
N GLY A 153 15.81 1.88 -8.47
CA GLY A 153 16.82 0.82 -8.46
C GLY A 153 18.15 1.18 -9.14
N ARG A 154 18.35 2.43 -9.55
CA ARG A 154 19.64 2.96 -10.06
C ARG A 154 20.50 3.61 -8.97
N HIS A 155 19.93 3.84 -7.79
CA HIS A 155 20.59 4.48 -6.67
C HIS A 155 21.12 3.45 -5.66
N SER A 156 22.04 3.90 -4.80
CA SER A 156 22.50 3.13 -3.63
C SER A 156 21.42 3.05 -2.55
N ALA A 157 21.55 2.09 -1.63
CA ALA A 157 20.59 1.94 -0.52
C ALA A 157 20.47 3.20 0.35
N ASP A 158 21.57 3.91 0.58
CA ASP A 158 21.58 5.15 1.39
C ASP A 158 20.87 6.30 0.64
N GLU A 159 21.12 6.45 -0.66
CA GLU A 159 20.41 7.42 -1.50
C GLU A 159 18.91 7.12 -1.57
N ILE A 160 18.53 5.84 -1.71
CA ILE A 160 17.11 5.42 -1.71
C ILE A 160 16.47 5.71 -0.35
N THR A 161 17.19 5.48 0.75
CA THR A 161 16.72 5.83 2.09
C THR A 161 16.46 7.34 2.19
N ALA A 162 17.42 8.17 1.75
CA ALA A 162 17.27 9.62 1.74
C ALA A 162 16.10 10.09 0.85
N LEU A 163 15.94 9.50 -0.34
CA LEU A 163 14.82 9.79 -1.25
C LEU A 163 13.46 9.47 -0.61
N GLY A 164 13.31 8.28 -0.02
CA GLY A 164 12.07 7.91 0.66
C GLY A 164 11.80 8.80 1.88
N MET A 165 12.82 9.15 2.66
CA MET A 165 12.65 10.05 3.81
C MET A 165 12.25 11.47 3.40
N ARG A 166 12.62 11.95 2.21
CA ARG A 166 12.12 13.23 1.66
C ARG A 166 10.63 13.18 1.34
N ASP A 167 10.13 12.06 0.83
CA ASP A 167 8.68 11.89 0.63
C ASP A 167 7.95 11.88 1.97
N ILE A 168 8.49 11.16 2.94
CA ILE A 168 7.95 11.09 4.30
C ILE A 168 7.89 12.48 4.95
N ASP A 169 8.96 13.26 4.84
CA ASP A 169 8.99 14.64 5.35
C ASP A 169 7.89 15.51 4.73
N ALA A 170 7.70 15.42 3.40
CA ALA A 170 6.64 16.14 2.71
C ALA A 170 5.25 15.71 3.19
N ILE A 171 5.02 14.41 3.36
CA ILE A 171 3.73 13.87 3.86
C ILE A 171 3.50 14.30 5.31
N ALA A 172 4.53 14.23 6.16
CA ALA A 172 4.48 14.68 7.55
C ALA A 172 4.17 16.18 7.65
N THR A 173 4.75 16.98 6.76
CA THR A 173 4.50 18.43 6.68
C THR A 173 3.05 18.72 6.32
N VAL A 174 2.48 17.96 5.37
CA VAL A 174 1.06 18.13 5.02
C VAL A 174 0.15 17.66 6.14
N LEU A 175 0.48 16.56 6.84
CA LEU A 175 -0.26 16.09 8.01
C LEU A 175 -0.25 17.12 9.14
N GLY A 176 0.93 17.65 9.48
CA GLY A 176 1.12 18.51 10.65
C GLY A 176 0.58 17.87 11.92
N ASP A 177 -0.24 18.62 12.67
CA ASP A 177 -0.93 18.15 13.88
C ASP A 177 -2.35 17.66 13.63
N LYS A 178 -2.79 17.57 12.37
CA LYS A 178 -4.15 17.14 12.03
C LYS A 178 -4.34 15.65 12.31
N PRO A 179 -5.56 15.20 12.65
CA PRO A 179 -5.84 13.78 12.87
C PRO A 179 -5.82 12.97 11.58
N PHE A 180 -6.13 13.60 10.44
CA PHE A 180 -6.12 13.07 9.07
C PHE A 180 -5.48 14.09 8.13
N LEU A 181 -5.11 13.71 6.90
CA LEU A 181 -4.35 14.56 5.97
C LEU A 181 -5.02 15.91 5.69
N PHE A 182 -6.36 15.95 5.66
CA PHE A 182 -7.15 17.18 5.48
C PHE A 182 -8.07 17.46 6.68
N GLY A 183 -7.73 16.97 7.86
CA GLY A 183 -8.48 17.20 9.11
C GLY A 183 -9.63 16.21 9.31
N GLU A 184 -10.32 15.79 8.25
CA GLU A 184 -11.31 14.71 8.26
C GLU A 184 -10.85 13.53 7.39
N PRO A 185 -11.33 12.30 7.63
CA PRO A 185 -10.95 11.14 6.82
C PRO A 185 -11.39 11.30 5.36
N SER A 186 -10.46 11.10 4.44
CA SER A 186 -10.69 11.17 2.99
C SER A 186 -10.10 9.96 2.26
N SER A 187 -10.37 9.81 0.96
CA SER A 187 -9.85 8.68 0.16
C SER A 187 -8.31 8.63 0.14
N VAL A 188 -7.61 9.78 0.28
CA VAL A 188 -6.14 9.78 0.32
C VAL A 188 -5.58 9.24 1.62
N ASP A 189 -6.33 9.29 2.73
CA ASP A 189 -5.91 8.69 3.99
C ASP A 189 -5.83 7.16 3.86
N ALA A 190 -6.71 6.55 3.05
CA ALA A 190 -6.61 5.13 2.69
C ALA A 190 -5.34 4.80 1.89
N SER A 191 -4.99 5.65 0.90
CA SER A 191 -3.72 5.55 0.17
C SER A 191 -2.51 5.68 1.10
N ALA A 192 -2.50 6.72 1.93
CA ALA A 192 -1.43 7.00 2.87
C ALA A 192 -1.27 5.88 3.89
N TYR A 193 -2.36 5.41 4.51
CA TYR A 193 -2.28 4.29 5.44
C TYR A 193 -1.81 3.00 4.76
N GLY A 194 -2.30 2.69 3.56
CA GLY A 194 -1.89 1.50 2.81
C GLY A 194 -0.36 1.43 2.61
N MET A 195 0.26 2.56 2.28
CA MET A 195 1.71 2.65 2.06
C MET A 195 2.49 2.81 3.38
N LEU A 196 2.09 3.72 4.26
CA LEU A 196 2.80 4.03 5.50
C LEU A 196 2.74 2.87 6.51
N ALA A 197 1.62 2.17 6.64
CA ALA A 197 1.55 0.99 7.50
C ALA A 197 2.52 -0.11 7.05
N ASN A 198 2.78 -0.21 5.73
CA ASN A 198 3.78 -1.12 5.16
C ASN A 198 5.24 -0.69 5.46
N VAL A 199 5.45 0.43 6.14
CA VAL A 199 6.75 0.88 6.63
C VAL A 199 6.78 0.89 8.16
N VAL A 200 5.75 1.45 8.79
CA VAL A 200 5.67 1.66 10.24
C VAL A 200 5.38 0.37 10.99
N PHE A 201 4.45 -0.46 10.50
CA PHE A 201 3.99 -1.66 11.22
C PHE A 201 4.53 -2.97 10.66
N VAL A 202 5.27 -2.93 9.55
CA VAL A 202 5.86 -4.14 8.99
C VAL A 202 6.84 -4.74 9.99
N ASP A 203 6.81 -6.06 10.12
CA ASP A 203 7.75 -6.84 10.93
C ASP A 203 9.11 -7.00 10.20
N LEU A 204 9.68 -5.86 9.80
CA LEU A 204 10.99 -5.72 9.17
C LEU A 204 11.64 -4.41 9.62
N ASP A 205 12.91 -4.48 9.94
CA ASP A 205 13.72 -3.32 10.32
C ASP A 205 14.23 -2.59 9.06
N LEU A 206 13.29 -2.07 8.27
CA LEU A 206 13.61 -1.26 7.10
C LEU A 206 14.31 0.03 7.53
N PRO A 207 15.28 0.56 6.76
CA PRO A 207 15.98 1.80 7.12
C PRO A 207 15.06 2.99 7.39
N PHE A 208 13.91 3.05 6.69
CA PHE A 208 12.90 4.08 6.91
C PHE A 208 12.22 3.96 8.29
N LYS A 209 11.96 2.74 8.77
CA LYS A 209 11.11 2.50 9.94
C LYS A 209 11.68 3.19 11.19
N THR A 210 12.94 2.91 11.51
CA THR A 210 13.61 3.52 12.68
C THR A 210 13.71 5.04 12.57
N LEU A 211 13.94 5.58 11.36
CA LEU A 211 13.98 7.03 11.15
C LEU A 211 12.61 7.67 11.32
N ILE A 212 11.54 7.04 10.81
CA ILE A 212 10.16 7.50 10.97
C ILE A 212 9.75 7.49 12.44
N GLU A 213 10.03 6.40 13.15
CA GLU A 213 9.70 6.27 14.58
C GLU A 213 10.38 7.33 15.43
N ARG A 214 11.64 7.65 15.12
CA ARG A 214 12.43 8.64 15.85
C ARG A 214 12.02 10.08 15.50
N ASP A 215 11.94 10.40 14.21
CA ASP A 215 11.89 11.78 13.73
C ASP A 215 10.46 12.26 13.40
N TYR A 216 9.52 11.33 13.16
CA TYR A 216 8.14 11.64 12.75
C TYR A 216 7.08 10.93 13.61
N PRO A 217 7.06 11.16 14.93
CA PRO A 217 6.10 10.50 15.82
C PRO A 217 4.64 10.88 15.51
N SER A 218 4.38 12.02 14.84
CA SER A 218 3.05 12.38 14.34
C SER A 218 2.52 11.40 13.28
N LEU A 219 3.38 10.97 12.35
CA LEU A 219 3.02 9.96 11.34
C LEU A 219 2.77 8.58 11.95
N VAL A 220 3.54 8.20 12.97
CA VAL A 220 3.30 6.95 13.72
C VAL A 220 1.93 7.01 14.37
N ARG A 221 1.62 8.08 15.12
CA ARG A 221 0.29 8.28 15.73
C ARG A 221 -0.84 8.32 14.71
N TYR A 222 -0.61 8.90 13.54
CA TYR A 222 -1.57 8.86 12.43
C TYR A 222 -1.85 7.43 11.95
N CYS A 223 -0.81 6.62 11.74
CA CYS A 223 -0.97 5.22 11.36
C CYS A 223 -1.69 4.42 12.45
N GLU A 224 -1.37 4.66 13.72
CA GLU A 224 -2.04 4.04 14.86
C GLU A 224 -3.53 4.41 14.89
N ARG A 225 -3.87 5.69 14.66
CA ARG A 225 -5.25 6.16 14.58
C ARG A 225 -6.02 5.46 13.46
N MET A 226 -5.45 5.39 12.25
CA MET A 226 -6.08 4.70 11.12
C MET A 226 -6.34 3.22 11.43
N ARG A 227 -5.38 2.54 12.09
CA ARG A 227 -5.55 1.17 12.56
C ARG A 227 -6.65 1.06 13.62
N ASP A 228 -6.66 1.97 14.59
CA ASP A 228 -7.59 1.94 15.71
C ASP A 228 -9.03 2.23 15.28
N VAL A 229 -9.24 3.13 14.32
CA VAL A 229 -10.58 3.52 13.85
C VAL A 229 -11.17 2.50 12.86
N TYR A 230 -10.34 1.94 11.96
CA TYR A 230 -10.86 1.14 10.84
C TYR A 230 -10.51 -0.36 10.90
N TRP A 231 -9.56 -0.76 11.75
CA TRP A 231 -9.03 -2.13 11.78
C TRP A 231 -9.12 -2.82 13.13
N ARG A 232 -9.49 -2.12 14.22
CA ARG A 232 -9.85 -2.78 15.48
C ARG A 232 -11.29 -3.29 15.38
N SER A 233 -11.43 -4.59 15.60
CA SER A 233 -12.71 -5.27 15.85
C SER A 233 -13.04 -5.23 17.34
#